data_AF-A0A382T116-F1
#
_entry.id   AF-A0A382T116-F1
#
_cell.length_a   1.000
_cell.length_b   1.000
_cell.length_c   1.000
_cell.angle_alpha   90.00
_cell.angle_beta   90.00
_cell.angle_gamma   90.00
#
_symmetry.space_group_name_H-M   'P 1'
#
loop_
_entity.id
_entity.type
_entity.pdbx_description
1 polymer ?
#
loop_
_entity_poly.entity_id
_entity_poly.type
_entity_poly.pdbx_seq_one_letter_code
_entity_poly.pdbx_strand_id
1 'polypeptide(L)'
;VGTDRLLKALSAGIVNIEFTSLNSGDLKTIPCTLSQEHLRNHFSMRQHTSSDNVLVFRLDTRAWEDIRVDTIQKWYPEDLNKE
;
A
#
# COMPACT_ATOMS: atom_id res chain seq x y z
N VAL A 1 -15.23 3.23 -3.15
CA VAL A 1 -14.61 1.90 -2.96
C VAL A 1 -13.54 2.08 -1.88
N GLY A 2 -13.63 1.31 -0.79
CA GLY A 2 -13.11 1.76 0.52
C GLY A 2 -11.60 1.61 0.71
N THR A 3 -10.88 2.72 0.66
CA THR A 3 -9.49 2.89 1.09
C THR A 3 -9.22 2.33 2.49
N ASP A 4 -10.23 2.35 3.37
CA ASP A 4 -10.18 1.75 4.72
C ASP A 4 -9.74 0.28 4.72
N ARG A 5 -10.23 -0.53 3.78
CA ARG A 5 -9.88 -1.96 3.73
C ARG A 5 -8.42 -2.17 3.35
N LEU A 6 -7.93 -1.39 2.39
CA LEU A 6 -6.53 -1.41 1.97
C LEU A 6 -5.62 -0.96 3.12
N LEU A 7 -5.95 0.15 3.79
CA LEU A 7 -5.20 0.63 4.95
C LEU A 7 -5.16 -0.38 6.10
N LYS A 8 -6.27 -1.06 6.37
CA LYS A 8 -6.32 -2.15 7.37
C LYS A 8 -5.42 -3.32 6.98
N ALA A 9 -5.46 -3.76 5.71
CA ALA A 9 -4.61 -4.84 5.23
C ALA A 9 -3.12 -4.47 5.30
N LEU A 10 -2.78 -3.24 4.89
CA LEU A 10 -1.42 -2.70 4.99
C LEU A 10 -0.97 -2.59 6.45
N SER A 11 -1.85 -2.19 7.36
CA SER A 11 -1.54 -2.10 8.80
C SER A 11 -1.41 -3.48 9.45
N ALA A 12 -2.05 -4.51 8.90
CA ALA A 12 -1.96 -5.88 9.40
C ALA A 12 -0.67 -6.57 8.94
N GLY A 13 -0.18 -6.26 7.73
CA GLY A 13 1.00 -6.93 7.18
C GLY A 13 1.47 -6.35 5.84
N ILE A 14 1.96 -7.22 4.98
CA ILE A 14 2.44 -6.85 3.65
C ILE A 14 1.31 -7.01 2.64
N VAL A 15 1.11 -6.01 1.79
CA VAL A 15 0.11 -6.00 0.72
C VAL A 15 0.80 -5.66 -0.58
N ASN A 16 0.52 -6.45 -1.61
CA ASN A 16 0.93 -6.17 -2.97
C ASN A 16 -0.16 -5.32 -3.63
N ILE A 17 0.22 -4.10 -4.04
CA ILE A 17 -0.66 -3.18 -4.75
C ILE A 17 -0.24 -3.15 -6.21
N GLU A 18 -1.21 -3.44 -7.08
CA GLU A 18 -1.10 -3.42 -8.52
C GLU A 18 -1.74 -2.14 -9.04
N PHE A 19 -0.93 -1.26 -9.61
CA PHE A 19 -1.35 0.04 -10.10
C PHE A 19 -0.72 0.37 -11.44
N THR A 20 -1.41 1.19 -12.22
CA THR A 20 -0.86 1.70 -13.48
C THR A 20 0.01 2.92 -13.21
N SER A 21 1.28 2.83 -13.60
CA SER A 21 2.24 3.93 -13.43
C SER A 21 1.85 5.08 -14.37
N LEU A 22 1.53 6.25 -13.83
CA LEU A 22 1.22 7.43 -14.65
C LEU A 22 2.42 7.92 -15.47
N ASN A 23 3.64 7.56 -15.07
CA ASN A 23 4.86 7.93 -15.78
C ASN A 23 5.08 7.11 -17.05
N SER A 24 4.79 5.80 -17.01
CA SER A 24 5.10 4.88 -18.11
C SER A 24 3.86 4.28 -18.79
N GLY A 25 2.69 4.33 -18.14
CA GLY A 25 1.48 3.62 -18.56
C GLY A 25 1.51 2.12 -18.24
N ASP A 26 2.63 1.60 -17.73
CA ASP A 26 2.77 0.20 -17.39
C ASP A 26 2.13 -0.15 -16.05
N LEU A 27 1.58 -1.35 -15.99
CA LEU A 27 0.99 -1.95 -14.81
C LEU A 27 2.13 -2.52 -13.94
N LYS A 28 2.25 -1.99 -12.71
CA LYS A 28 3.32 -2.33 -11.77
C LYS A 28 2.71 -2.83 -10.48
N THR A 29 3.34 -3.86 -9.92
CA THR A 29 2.95 -4.43 -8.63
C THR A 29 4.07 -4.20 -7.64
N ILE A 30 3.77 -3.51 -6.54
CA ILE A 30 4.75 -3.20 -5.51
C ILE A 30 4.34 -3.79 -4.15
N PRO A 31 5.27 -4.47 -3.45
CA PRO A 31 5.04 -4.93 -2.09
C PRO A 31 5.18 -3.75 -1.13
N CYS A 32 4.13 -3.48 -0.35
CA CYS A 32 4.12 -2.38 0.58
C CYS A 32 3.43 -2.74 1.90
N THR A 33 3.73 -1.99 2.96
CA THR A 33 3.20 -2.25 4.30
C THR A 33 2.95 -0.93 5.02
N LEU A 34 2.04 -0.97 6.00
CA LEU A 34 1.85 0.08 7.02
C LEU A 34 1.90 -0.51 8.43
N SER A 35 2.31 -1.78 8.56
CA SER A 35 2.41 -2.43 9.86
C SER A 35 3.54 -1.83 10.68
N GLN A 36 3.22 -1.40 11.90
CA GLN A 36 4.20 -0.84 12.83
C GLN A 36 5.35 -1.81 13.14
N GLU A 37 5.08 -3.11 13.13
CA GLU A 37 6.10 -4.15 13.33
C GLU A 37 7.17 -4.09 12.23
N HIS A 38 6.75 -3.87 10.99
CA HIS A 38 7.65 -3.74 9.85
C HIS A 38 8.28 -2.35 9.73
N LEU A 39 7.59 -1.31 10.22
CA LEU A 39 8.02 0.09 10.12
C LEU A 39 9.09 0.50 11.14
N ARG A 40 9.54 -0.36 12.07
CA ARG A 40 10.61 -0.10 13.05
C ARG A 40 10.60 1.34 13.61
N ASN A 41 9.49 1.74 14.25
CA ASN A 41 9.26 3.09 14.81
C ASN A 41 8.97 4.23 13.82
N HIS A 42 8.78 3.98 12.52
CA HIS A 42 8.24 5.00 11.63
C HIS A 42 6.73 5.17 11.88
N PHE A 43 6.36 6.41 12.21
CA PHE A 43 5.01 6.85 12.58
C PHE A 43 3.90 6.21 11.75
N SER A 44 2.89 5.67 12.43
CA SER A 44 1.59 5.39 11.80
C SER A 44 1.00 6.72 11.33
N MET A 45 1.11 7.01 10.03
CA MET A 45 0.58 8.23 9.46
C MET A 45 -0.94 8.10 9.32
N ARG A 46 -1.70 8.91 10.08
CA ARG A 46 -3.16 8.98 9.91
C ARG A 46 -3.46 9.63 8.57
N GLN A 47 -3.72 8.82 7.55
CA GLN A 47 -4.19 9.29 6.26
C GLN A 47 -5.68 9.55 6.34
N HIS A 48 -6.12 10.70 5.84
CA HIS A 48 -7.53 10.96 5.62
C HIS A 48 -8.00 10.12 4.45
N THR A 49 -9.03 9.29 4.66
CA THR A 49 -9.69 8.48 3.64
C THR A 49 -10.39 9.31 2.54
N SER A 50 -10.39 10.64 2.67
CA SER A 50 -10.91 11.58 1.68
C SER A 50 -9.87 11.96 0.60
N SER A 51 -8.62 11.52 0.74
CA SER A 51 -7.59 11.77 -0.26
C SER A 51 -7.66 10.74 -1.38
N ASP A 52 -7.55 11.20 -2.62
CA ASP A 52 -7.41 10.35 -3.82
C ASP A 52 -6.08 9.58 -3.88
N ASN A 53 -5.20 9.78 -2.90
CA ASN A 53 -3.90 9.14 -2.80
C ASN A 53 -3.80 8.35 -1.49
N VAL A 54 -3.22 7.15 -1.57
CA VAL A 54 -2.87 6.27 -0.46
C VAL A 54 -1.37 6.31 -0.31
N LEU A 55 -0.90 6.74 0.86
CA LEU A 55 0.52 6.66 1.19
C LEU A 55 0.83 5.24 1.68
N VAL A 56 1.82 4.61 1.07
CA VAL A 56 2.26 3.26 1.41
C VAL A 56 3.76 3.24 1.60
N PHE A 57 4.25 2.36 2.46
CA PHE A 57 5.68 2.15 2.61
C PHE A 57 6.12 0.98 1.73
N ARG A 58 6.90 1.28 0.70
CA ARG A 58 7.46 0.30 -0.22
C ARG A 58 8.53 -0.53 0.46
N LEU A 59 8.42 -1.83 0.40
CA LEU A 59 9.44 -2.73 0.93
C LEU A 59 10.62 -2.91 -0.03
N ASP A 60 10.39 -2.76 -1.33
CA ASP A 60 11.42 -2.91 -2.37
C ASP A 60 12.50 -1.82 -2.27
N THR A 61 12.07 -0.57 -2.12
CA THR A 61 12.93 0.62 -2.08
C THR A 61 13.09 1.17 -0.66
N ARG A 62 12.31 0.65 0.30
CA ARG A 62 12.27 1.11 1.70
C ARG A 62 11.97 2.61 1.80
N ALA A 63 11.06 3.07 0.94
CA ALA A 63 10.66 4.47 0.81
C ALA A 63 9.15 4.61 0.91
N TRP A 64 8.70 5.81 1.30
CA TRP A 64 7.29 6.15 1.26
C TRP A 64 6.89 6.56 -0.16
N GLU A 65 5.79 6.02 -0.66
CA GLU A 65 5.25 6.34 -1.97
C GLU A 65 3.75 6.60 -1.86
N ASP A 66 3.27 7.65 -2.53
CA ASP A 66 1.85 7.92 -2.65
C ASP A 66 1.29 7.32 -3.96
N ILE A 67 0.32 6.42 -3.84
CA ILE A 67 -0.35 5.77 -4.96
C ILE A 67 -1.76 6.33 -5.06
N ARG A 68 -2.13 6.84 -6.23
CA ARG A 68 -3.51 7.27 -6.51
C ARG A 68 -4.44 6.07 -6.45
N VAL A 69 -5.52 6.14 -5.65
CA VAL A 69 -6.50 5.04 -5.60
C VAL A 69 -7.16 4.78 -6.96
N ASP A 70 -7.25 5.83 -7.78
CA ASP A 70 -7.76 5.76 -9.15
C ASP A 70 -6.89 4.87 -10.07
N THR A 71 -5.57 4.82 -9.84
CA THR A 71 -4.66 4.01 -10.66
C THR A 71 -4.52 2.58 -10.15
N ILE A 72 -4.98 2.29 -8.92
CA ILE A 72 -4.96 0.95 -8.34
C ILE A 72 -5.97 0.08 -9.07
N GLN A 73 -5.45 -0.90 -9.81
CA GLN A 73 -6.25 -1.92 -10.48
C GLN A 73 -6.68 -3.00 -9.48
N LYS A 74 -5.75 -3.45 -8.64
CA LYS A 74 -5.97 -4.53 -7.69
C LYS A 74 -4.99 -4.42 -6.52
N TRP A 75 -5.37 -5.01 -5.39
CA TRP A 75 -4.45 -5.23 -4.28
C TRP A 75 -4.79 -6.54 -3.58
N TYR A 76 -3.78 -7.18 -3.00
CA TYR A 76 -3.95 -8.42 -2.25
C TYR A 76 -2.89 -8.51 -1.14
N PRO A 77 -3.26 -8.97 0.06
CA PRO A 77 -2.28 -9.25 1.11
C PRO A 77 -1.32 -10.34 0.63
N GLU A 78 -0.02 -10.14 0.88
CA GLU A 78 1.00 -11.17 0.66
C GLU A 78 0.85 -12.32 1.66
N ASP A 79 0.25 -12.03 2.83
CA ASP A 79 -0.07 -13.02 3.85
C ASP A 79 -1.33 -13.81 3.47
N LEU A 80 -1.12 -14.79 2.59
CA LEU A 80 -2.10 -15.81 2.22
C LEU A 80 -1.43 -17.19 2.29
N ASN A 81 -0.68 -17.43 3.37
CA ASN A 81 -0.32 -18.76 3.88
C ASN A 81 0.59 -18.64 5.11
N LYS A 82 0.00 -18.63 6.30
CA LYS A 82 0.55 -19.42 7.42
C LYS A 82 -0.60 -20.14 8.11
N GLU A 83 -0.64 -21.42 7.78
CA GLU A 83 -1.43 -22.51 8.37
C GLU A 83 -1.31 -22.57 9.91
#